data_AF-A0A2N5KA67-F1
#
_entry.id   AF-A0A2N5KA67-F1
#
_cell.length_a   1.000
_cell.length_b   1.000
_cell.length_c   1.000
_cell.angle_alpha   90.00
_cell.angle_beta   90.00
_cell.angle_gamma   90.00
#
_symmetry.space_group_name_H-M   'P 1'
#
loop_
_entity.id
_entity.type
_entity.pdbx_description
1 polymer ?
#
loop_
_entity_poly.entity_id
_entity_poly.type
_entity_poly.pdbx_seq_one_letter_code
_entity_poly.pdbx_strand_id
1 'polypeptide(L)'
;MMQHKKHCYNGAMQPDNNQPQPTQDQQPNSQVVYLSRPAVPHDQVIPADVQKKHDESKAKYHELNLSEGEYVISAIRRHPIGIFEIWGFIGFLIFLTLLFIPFYANNYATFSRFLTGSATGAPTLTSVSILLLLICSLFVLGGLAATRVYLGNKFFLTNESVVQIIQTSLLSKKEQSISLSNIEDASFTKHGVLQHIFDYGSLRLSTEGDETTYRFSYVSNPRQQVATLNNAVEAFKNGRPID
;
A
#
# COMPACT_ATOMS: atom_id res chain seq x y z
N MET A 1 -8.58 13.00 77.46
CA MET A 1 -7.96 11.67 77.29
C MET A 1 -6.53 11.88 76.80
N MET A 2 -5.61 12.11 77.75
CA MET A 2 -4.46 11.23 78.09
C MET A 2 -3.49 11.08 76.88
N GLN A 3 -2.55 11.98 76.60
CA GLN A 3 -1.31 12.34 77.32
C GLN A 3 -0.56 11.13 77.88
N HIS A 4 0.42 10.62 77.13
CA HIS A 4 1.46 9.74 77.65
C HIS A 4 2.83 10.35 77.37
N LYS A 5 3.55 10.68 78.45
CA LYS A 5 4.92 11.16 78.42
C LYS A 5 5.67 10.51 79.59
N LYS A 6 6.94 10.17 79.29
CA LYS A 6 8.13 10.02 80.15
C LYS A 6 8.44 8.63 80.71
N HIS A 7 9.64 8.16 80.33
CA HIS A 7 10.79 7.68 81.14
C HIS A 7 11.61 6.70 80.27
N CYS A 8 12.94 6.66 80.21
CA CYS A 8 14.03 7.38 80.84
C CYS A 8 15.33 7.16 80.02
N TYR A 9 16.22 8.15 80.12
CA TYR A 9 17.69 8.18 80.09
C TYR A 9 18.51 7.01 79.44
N ASN A 10 19.37 7.24 78.44
CA ASN A 10 20.67 7.97 78.36
C ASN A 10 21.87 7.03 78.55
N GLY A 11 22.84 7.11 77.63
CA GLY A 11 24.10 6.34 77.70
C GLY A 11 24.89 6.41 76.41
N ALA A 12 25.53 7.55 76.15
CA ALA A 12 26.55 7.70 75.12
C ALA A 12 27.90 7.16 75.61
N MET A 13 28.67 6.50 74.75
CA MET A 13 30.10 6.74 74.44
C MET A 13 30.71 5.60 73.60
N GLN A 14 31.20 5.95 72.42
CA GLN A 14 32.19 5.23 71.59
C GLN A 14 33.60 5.30 72.23
N PRO A 15 34.66 4.65 71.68
CA PRO A 15 34.75 3.60 70.65
C PRO A 15 35.69 2.43 71.06
N ASP A 16 35.65 1.29 70.37
CA ASP A 16 36.83 0.43 70.27
C ASP A 16 36.91 -0.21 68.88
N ASN A 17 38.12 -0.24 68.36
CA ASN A 17 38.51 -0.37 66.97
C ASN A 17 38.96 -1.81 66.72
N ASN A 18 38.11 -2.62 66.06
CA ASN A 18 38.55 -3.90 65.48
C ASN A 18 37.58 -4.33 64.35
N GLN A 19 38.05 -4.22 63.11
CA GLN A 19 37.39 -4.77 61.91
C GLN A 19 37.45 -6.30 61.89
N PRO A 20 36.42 -6.95 61.30
CA PRO A 20 36.70 -7.98 60.29
C PRO A 20 36.09 -7.65 58.91
N GLN A 21 36.79 -8.08 57.87
CA GLN A 21 36.57 -7.83 56.44
C GLN A 21 35.23 -8.41 55.90
N PRO A 22 34.67 -7.82 54.82
CA PRO A 22 33.54 -8.43 54.10
C PRO A 22 33.98 -9.65 53.28
N THR A 23 33.24 -10.74 53.42
CA THR A 23 33.33 -11.99 52.66
C THR A 23 33.14 -11.74 51.16
N GLN A 24 34.10 -12.19 50.35
CA GLN A 24 33.94 -12.29 48.89
C GLN A 24 33.08 -13.52 48.56
N ASP A 25 31.83 -13.32 48.16
CA ASP A 25 31.07 -14.34 47.46
C ASP A 25 31.50 -14.36 45.98
N GLN A 26 32.16 -15.45 45.59
CA GLN A 26 32.58 -15.74 44.22
C GLN A 26 31.35 -15.91 43.31
N GLN A 27 31.20 -15.01 42.34
CA GLN A 27 30.29 -15.24 41.20
C GLN A 27 30.82 -16.40 40.34
N PRO A 28 30.02 -17.44 40.03
CA PRO A 28 30.44 -18.47 39.11
C PRO A 28 30.54 -17.85 37.71
N ASN A 29 31.76 -17.81 37.18
CA ASN A 29 32.07 -17.32 35.84
C ASN A 29 31.35 -18.22 34.81
N SER A 30 30.13 -17.84 34.46
CA SER A 30 29.32 -18.53 33.45
C SER A 30 29.85 -18.09 32.10
N GLN A 31 30.86 -18.81 31.61
CA GLN A 31 31.39 -18.61 30.27
C GLN A 31 30.31 -18.99 29.26
N VAL A 32 29.56 -17.99 28.79
CA VAL A 32 28.62 -18.12 27.68
C VAL A 32 29.44 -18.42 26.43
N VAL A 33 29.50 -19.69 26.06
CA VAL A 33 30.03 -20.13 24.77
C VAL A 33 29.05 -19.64 23.72
N TYR A 34 29.35 -18.49 23.10
CA TYR A 34 28.71 -18.10 21.85
C TYR A 34 29.09 -19.17 20.83
N LEU A 35 28.20 -20.14 20.61
CA LEU A 35 28.23 -20.94 19.39
C LEU A 35 28.07 -19.92 18.25
N SER A 36 29.17 -19.57 17.59
CA SER A 36 29.12 -18.90 16.31
C SER A 36 28.38 -19.85 15.39
N ARG A 37 27.08 -19.59 15.19
CA ARG A 37 26.31 -20.24 14.14
C ARG A 37 27.14 -20.12 12.86
N PRO A 38 27.49 -21.22 12.18
CA PRO A 38 28.24 -21.11 10.94
C PRO A 38 27.45 -20.18 10.01
N ALA A 39 28.06 -19.05 9.65
CA ALA A 39 27.48 -17.98 8.86
C ALA A 39 27.49 -18.30 7.36
N VAL A 40 27.35 -19.58 7.02
CA VAL A 40 27.20 -20.01 5.63
C VAL A 40 25.72 -20.30 5.46
N PRO A 41 24.95 -19.42 4.80
CA PRO A 41 23.62 -19.77 4.34
C PRO A 41 23.78 -21.08 3.56
N HIS A 42 23.02 -22.11 3.92
CA HIS A 42 22.91 -23.25 3.03
C HIS A 42 22.21 -22.74 1.78
N ASP A 43 22.97 -22.49 0.71
CA ASP A 43 22.43 -22.29 -0.63
C ASP A 43 21.55 -23.51 -0.90
N GLN A 44 20.24 -23.32 -0.80
CA GLN A 44 19.29 -24.37 -1.10
C GLN A 44 19.53 -24.70 -2.57
N VAL A 45 19.80 -25.97 -2.89
CA VAL A 45 20.00 -26.39 -4.28
C VAL A 45 18.65 -26.28 -4.97
N ILE A 46 18.41 -25.14 -5.61
CA ILE A 46 17.17 -24.85 -6.33
C ILE A 46 17.10 -25.81 -7.52
N PRO A 47 16.02 -26.58 -7.66
CA PRO A 47 15.80 -27.43 -8.84
C PRO A 47 15.93 -26.65 -10.15
N ALA A 48 16.53 -27.25 -11.18
CA ALA A 48 16.85 -26.56 -12.44
C ALA A 48 15.60 -26.00 -13.16
N ASP A 49 14.43 -26.61 -12.95
CA ASP A 49 13.14 -26.15 -13.46
C ASP A 49 12.65 -24.88 -12.75
N VAL A 50 12.88 -24.76 -11.44
CA VAL A 50 12.54 -23.56 -10.65
C VAL A 50 13.47 -22.41 -11.02
N GLN A 51 14.76 -22.69 -11.20
CA GLN A 51 15.72 -21.67 -11.63
C GLN A 51 15.35 -21.08 -12.99
N LYS A 52 14.92 -21.93 -13.94
CA LYS A 52 14.44 -21.46 -15.25
C LYS A 52 13.22 -20.54 -15.12
N LYS A 53 12.23 -20.90 -14.29
CA LYS A 53 11.04 -20.05 -14.05
C LYS A 53 11.41 -18.73 -13.37
N HIS A 54 12.39 -18.73 -12.48
CA HIS A 54 12.93 -17.54 -11.84
C HIS A 54 13.56 -16.61 -12.89
N ASP A 55 14.45 -17.14 -13.73
CA ASP A 55 15.13 -16.35 -14.76
C ASP A 55 14.14 -15.74 -15.77
N GLU A 56 13.14 -16.52 -16.20
CA GLU A 56 12.06 -16.04 -17.07
C GLU A 56 11.22 -14.94 -16.40
N SER A 57 10.90 -15.11 -15.11
CA SER A 57 10.15 -14.11 -14.34
C SER A 57 10.94 -12.82 -14.17
N LYS A 58 12.23 -12.92 -13.87
CA LYS A 58 13.15 -11.79 -13.73
C LYS A 58 13.30 -11.01 -15.04
N ALA A 59 13.38 -11.71 -16.17
CA ALA A 59 13.44 -11.09 -17.49
C ALA A 59 12.11 -10.42 -17.91
N LYS A 60 10.96 -10.95 -17.48
CA LYS A 60 9.66 -10.37 -17.81
C LYS A 60 9.26 -9.22 -16.89
N TYR A 61 9.68 -9.28 -15.63
CA TYR A 61 9.27 -8.37 -14.57
C TYR A 61 10.49 -7.73 -13.88
N HIS A 62 11.28 -6.98 -14.64
CA HIS A 62 12.46 -6.26 -14.11
C HIS A 62 12.15 -5.28 -12.97
N GLU A 63 10.89 -4.88 -12.80
CA GLU A 63 10.45 -3.97 -11.73
C GLU A 63 10.27 -4.67 -10.37
N LEU A 64 10.33 -5.99 -10.33
CA LEU A 64 10.21 -6.82 -9.13
C LEU A 64 11.60 -7.23 -8.63
N ASN A 65 11.83 -7.13 -7.32
CA ASN A 65 13.02 -7.67 -6.68
C ASN A 65 12.72 -9.09 -6.16
N LEU A 66 12.93 -10.10 -6.99
CA LEU A 66 12.67 -11.51 -6.67
C LEU A 66 13.85 -12.14 -5.93
N SER A 67 13.59 -12.90 -4.86
CA SER A 67 14.58 -13.74 -4.18
C SER A 67 15.05 -14.88 -5.08
N GLU A 68 16.16 -15.53 -4.73
CA GLU A 68 16.67 -16.67 -5.50
C GLU A 68 15.65 -17.81 -5.53
N GLY A 69 15.26 -18.25 -6.73
CA GLY A 69 14.25 -19.29 -6.90
C GLY A 69 12.80 -18.79 -6.82
N GLU A 70 12.56 -17.51 -6.56
CA GLU A 70 11.21 -16.92 -6.57
C GLU A 70 10.78 -16.58 -8.00
N TYR A 71 9.57 -17.01 -8.38
CA TYR A 71 9.01 -16.80 -9.71
C TYR A 71 7.55 -16.36 -9.62
N VAL A 72 7.10 -15.62 -10.64
CA VAL A 72 5.75 -15.04 -10.68
C VAL A 72 4.76 -16.08 -11.21
N ILE A 73 3.76 -16.42 -10.39
CA ILE A 73 2.65 -17.33 -10.74
C ILE A 73 1.55 -16.57 -11.47
N SER A 74 1.13 -15.43 -10.93
CA SER A 74 0.05 -14.62 -11.52
C SER A 74 0.39 -13.13 -11.45
N ALA A 75 0.12 -12.42 -12.55
CA ALA A 75 0.26 -10.98 -12.64
C ALA A 75 -1.11 -10.35 -12.92
N ILE A 76 -1.70 -9.73 -11.91
CA ILE A 76 -3.02 -9.11 -11.96
C ILE A 76 -2.84 -7.62 -12.25
N ARG A 77 -3.51 -7.17 -13.32
CA ARG A 77 -3.60 -5.75 -13.68
C ARG A 77 -4.98 -5.21 -13.33
N ARG A 78 -5.07 -3.89 -13.17
CA ARG A 78 -6.37 -3.23 -12.98
C ARG A 78 -7.26 -3.36 -14.22
N HIS A 79 -8.55 -3.53 -13.97
CA HIS A 79 -9.59 -3.71 -14.97
C HIS A 79 -9.79 -2.42 -15.79
N PRO A 80 -9.96 -2.50 -17.13
CA PRO A 80 -10.09 -1.31 -17.98
C PRO A 80 -11.29 -0.41 -17.65
N ILE A 81 -12.29 -0.92 -16.91
CA ILE A 81 -13.46 -0.13 -16.49
C ILE A 81 -13.10 1.15 -15.73
N GLY A 82 -12.03 1.14 -14.93
CA GLY A 82 -11.62 2.36 -14.22
C GLY A 82 -11.08 3.43 -15.17
N ILE A 83 -10.58 3.06 -16.35
CA ILE A 83 -10.18 4.02 -17.39
C ILE A 83 -11.43 4.67 -17.99
N PHE A 84 -12.48 3.89 -18.26
CA PHE A 84 -13.75 4.44 -18.75
C PHE A 84 -14.40 5.40 -17.75
N GLU A 85 -14.30 5.12 -16.44
CA GLU A 85 -14.77 6.03 -15.40
C GLU A 85 -13.99 7.35 -15.40
N ILE A 86 -12.65 7.30 -15.47
CA ILE A 86 -11.80 8.50 -15.54
C ILE A 86 -12.15 9.36 -16.76
N TRP A 87 -12.21 8.76 -17.96
CA TRP A 87 -12.50 9.50 -19.18
C TRP A 87 -13.97 9.92 -19.29
N GLY A 88 -14.90 9.16 -18.70
CA GLY A 88 -16.30 9.55 -18.58
C GLY A 88 -16.47 10.81 -17.72
N PHE A 89 -15.80 10.85 -16.56
CA PHE A 89 -15.81 12.03 -15.70
C PHE A 89 -15.18 13.25 -16.38
N ILE A 90 -14.06 13.07 -17.07
CA ILE A 90 -13.39 14.16 -17.81
C ILE A 90 -14.22 14.64 -18.99
N GLY A 91 -14.81 13.71 -19.75
CA GLY A 91 -15.73 14.04 -20.84
C GLY A 91 -16.92 14.84 -20.33
N PHE A 92 -17.46 14.49 -19.17
CA PHE A 92 -18.52 15.26 -18.51
C PHE A 92 -18.07 16.67 -18.11
N LEU A 93 -16.88 16.84 -17.53
CA LEU A 93 -16.32 18.16 -17.19
C LEU A 93 -16.07 19.03 -18.44
N ILE A 94 -15.54 18.44 -19.51
CA ILE A 94 -15.34 19.13 -20.79
C ILE A 94 -16.69 19.54 -21.37
N PHE A 95 -17.67 18.65 -21.37
CA PHE A 95 -19.03 18.95 -21.85
C PHE A 95 -19.65 20.12 -21.08
N LEU A 96 -19.56 20.12 -19.74
CA LEU A 96 -20.04 21.22 -18.91
C LEU A 96 -19.33 22.54 -19.22
N THR A 97 -18.01 22.48 -19.43
CA THR A 97 -17.19 23.65 -19.77
C THR A 97 -17.53 24.22 -21.14
N LEU A 98 -17.78 23.37 -22.13
CA LEU A 98 -18.20 23.80 -23.46
C LEU A 98 -19.63 24.34 -23.47
N LEU A 99 -20.52 23.78 -22.64
CA LEU A 99 -21.89 24.28 -22.47
C LEU A 99 -21.92 25.70 -21.86
N PHE A 100 -20.87 26.09 -21.13
CA PHE A 100 -20.73 27.45 -20.61
C PHE A 100 -20.56 28.50 -21.72
N ILE A 101 -20.04 28.15 -22.90
CA ILE A 101 -19.85 29.11 -24.01
C ILE A 101 -21.18 29.71 -24.50
N PRO A 102 -22.18 28.93 -24.96
CA PRO A 102 -23.47 29.48 -25.37
C PRO A 102 -24.22 30.11 -24.19
N PHE A 103 -24.06 29.57 -22.98
CA PHE A 103 -24.64 30.17 -21.77
C PHE A 103 -24.10 31.58 -21.51
N TYR A 104 -22.78 31.77 -21.61
CA TYR A 104 -22.12 33.07 -21.47
C TYR A 104 -22.55 34.03 -22.58
N ALA A 105 -22.61 33.56 -23.83
CA ALA A 105 -23.04 34.37 -24.97
C ALA A 105 -24.49 34.89 -24.80
N ASN A 106 -25.41 34.01 -24.39
CA ASN A 106 -26.81 34.37 -24.17
C ASN A 106 -27.01 35.32 -22.98
N ASN A 107 -26.10 35.32 -22.00
CA ASN A 107 -26.19 36.12 -20.78
C ASN A 107 -25.12 37.22 -20.70
N TYR A 108 -24.54 37.63 -21.84
CA TYR A 108 -23.38 38.52 -21.88
C TYR A 108 -23.60 39.84 -21.12
N ALA A 109 -24.75 40.50 -21.33
CA ALA A 109 -25.06 41.77 -20.68
C ALA A 109 -25.22 41.64 -19.14
N THR A 110 -25.73 40.50 -18.67
CA THR A 110 -25.84 40.22 -17.24
C THR A 110 -24.45 40.01 -16.64
N PHE A 111 -23.60 39.22 -17.30
CA PHE A 111 -22.21 39.02 -16.89
C PHE A 111 -21.39 40.31 -16.93
N SER A 112 -21.58 41.17 -17.94
CA SER A 112 -20.90 42.46 -18.02
C SER A 112 -21.29 43.37 -16.87
N ARG A 113 -22.60 43.47 -16.55
CA ARG A 113 -23.07 44.29 -15.44
C ARG A 113 -22.52 43.79 -14.10
N PHE A 114 -22.43 42.48 -13.93
CA PHE A 114 -21.85 41.88 -12.74
C PHE A 114 -20.35 42.17 -12.60
N LEU A 115 -19.57 42.06 -13.69
CA LEU A 115 -18.11 42.21 -13.64
C LEU A 115 -17.63 43.66 -13.67
N THR A 116 -18.28 44.55 -14.43
CA THR A 116 -17.80 45.91 -14.71
C THR A 116 -18.79 47.00 -14.28
N GLY A 117 -19.94 46.65 -13.71
CA GLY A 117 -21.02 47.60 -13.39
C GLY A 117 -21.72 48.18 -14.63
N SER A 118 -21.35 47.76 -15.84
CA SER A 118 -21.79 48.34 -17.11
C SER A 118 -22.37 47.26 -18.04
N ALA A 119 -23.28 47.65 -18.95
CA ALA A 119 -23.87 46.73 -19.95
C ALA A 119 -22.88 46.33 -21.07
N THR A 120 -21.67 46.93 -21.06
CA THR A 120 -20.56 46.64 -21.96
C THR A 120 -19.26 46.57 -21.16
N GLY A 121 -18.24 45.87 -21.67
CA GLY A 121 -16.92 45.81 -21.04
C GLY A 121 -16.52 44.47 -20.41
N ALA A 122 -17.40 43.46 -20.42
CA ALA A 122 -16.98 42.10 -20.11
C ALA A 122 -16.00 41.55 -21.18
N PRO A 123 -15.13 40.59 -20.83
CA PRO A 123 -14.26 39.92 -21.78
C PRO A 123 -15.02 39.44 -23.02
N THR A 124 -14.43 39.57 -24.20
CA THR A 124 -15.11 39.14 -25.44
C THR A 124 -15.36 37.63 -25.42
N LEU A 125 -16.40 37.18 -26.15
CA LEU A 125 -16.70 35.75 -26.28
C LEU A 125 -15.47 34.95 -26.76
N THR A 126 -14.67 35.52 -27.66
CA THR A 126 -13.42 34.92 -28.14
C THR A 126 -12.41 34.71 -27.02
N SER A 127 -12.17 35.73 -26.19
CA SER A 127 -11.25 35.65 -25.05
C SER A 127 -11.69 34.58 -24.05
N VAL A 128 -12.98 34.54 -23.72
CA VAL A 128 -13.55 33.54 -22.81
C VAL A 128 -13.45 32.13 -23.41
N SER A 129 -13.74 31.98 -24.70
CA SER A 129 -13.67 30.68 -25.38
C SER A 129 -12.24 30.14 -25.40
N ILE A 130 -11.24 30.97 -25.66
CA ILE A 130 -9.83 30.57 -25.62
C ILE A 130 -9.45 30.09 -24.21
N LEU A 131 -9.85 30.82 -23.16
CA LEU A 131 -9.59 30.43 -21.78
C LEU A 131 -10.24 29.07 -21.44
N LEU A 132 -11.49 28.86 -21.85
CA LEU A 132 -12.21 27.61 -21.62
C LEU A 132 -11.59 26.43 -22.38
N LEU A 133 -11.09 26.65 -23.60
CA LEU A 133 -10.36 25.64 -24.35
C LEU A 133 -9.03 25.27 -23.67
N LEU A 134 -8.33 26.25 -23.07
CA LEU A 134 -7.16 25.99 -22.24
C LEU A 134 -7.52 25.16 -21.01
N ILE A 135 -8.63 25.46 -20.35
CA ILE A 135 -9.12 24.65 -19.22
C ILE A 135 -9.46 23.21 -19.68
N CYS A 136 -10.09 23.05 -20.84
CA CYS A 136 -10.36 21.74 -21.42
C CYS A 136 -9.07 20.95 -21.68
N SER A 137 -8.01 21.61 -22.19
CA SER A 137 -6.73 20.95 -22.42
C SER A 137 -6.08 20.49 -21.10
N LEU A 138 -6.21 21.27 -20.02
CA LEU A 138 -5.78 20.86 -18.68
C LEU A 138 -6.55 19.63 -18.18
N PHE A 139 -7.86 19.51 -18.44
CA PHE A 139 -8.61 18.31 -18.08
C PHE A 139 -8.12 17.08 -18.84
N VAL A 140 -7.83 17.20 -20.13
CA VAL A 140 -7.27 16.10 -20.93
C VAL A 140 -5.90 15.69 -20.39
N LEU A 141 -5.02 16.65 -20.07
CA LEU A 141 -3.73 16.36 -19.46
C LEU A 141 -3.88 15.66 -18.10
N GLY A 142 -4.81 16.11 -17.27
CA GLY A 142 -5.17 15.47 -16.00
C GLY A 142 -5.66 14.03 -16.21
N GLY A 143 -6.44 13.77 -17.25
CA GLY A 143 -6.91 12.42 -17.61
C GLY A 143 -5.82 11.48 -18.06
N LEU A 144 -4.90 11.98 -18.88
CA LEU A 144 -3.71 11.22 -19.28
C LEU A 144 -2.87 10.87 -18.05
N ALA A 145 -2.64 11.85 -17.15
CA ALA A 145 -1.94 11.63 -15.90
C ALA A 145 -2.63 10.57 -15.03
N ALA A 146 -3.94 10.72 -14.80
CA ALA A 146 -4.74 9.77 -14.02
C ALA A 146 -4.72 8.36 -14.63
N THR A 147 -4.77 8.25 -15.97
CA THR A 147 -4.68 6.97 -16.68
C THR A 147 -3.33 6.30 -16.44
N ARG A 148 -2.23 7.06 -16.47
CA ARG A 148 -0.89 6.52 -16.19
C ARG A 148 -0.77 6.03 -14.75
N VAL A 149 -1.27 6.80 -13.79
CA VAL A 149 -1.32 6.40 -12.37
C VAL A 149 -2.16 5.12 -12.21
N TYR A 150 -3.32 5.06 -12.85
CA TYR A 150 -4.21 3.90 -12.79
C TYR A 150 -3.53 2.63 -13.31
N LEU A 151 -2.91 2.70 -14.50
CA LEU A 151 -2.22 1.58 -15.14
C LEU A 151 -0.93 1.15 -14.41
N GLY A 152 -0.32 2.05 -13.65
CA GLY A 152 0.87 1.76 -12.86
C GLY A 152 0.63 0.89 -11.63
N ASN A 153 -0.63 0.72 -11.22
CA ASN A 153 -0.99 -0.15 -10.11
C ASN A 153 -1.02 -1.62 -10.57
N LYS A 154 -0.20 -2.46 -9.94
CA LYS A 154 -0.01 -3.87 -10.31
C LYS A 154 -0.01 -4.74 -9.05
N PHE A 155 -0.42 -5.98 -9.21
CA PHE A 155 -0.42 -6.97 -8.16
C PHE A 155 0.16 -8.27 -8.70
N PHE A 156 1.13 -8.83 -8.01
CA PHE A 156 1.84 -10.03 -8.39
C PHE A 156 1.71 -11.06 -7.28
N LEU A 157 1.41 -12.28 -7.68
CA LEU A 157 1.48 -13.47 -6.83
C LEU A 157 2.70 -14.27 -7.30
N THR A 158 3.66 -14.49 -6.41
CA THR A 158 4.81 -15.37 -6.61
C THR A 158 4.63 -16.66 -5.82
N ASN A 159 5.60 -17.57 -5.92
CA ASN A 159 5.62 -18.79 -5.11
C ASN A 159 6.01 -18.57 -3.64
N GLU A 160 6.48 -17.39 -3.26
CA GLU A 160 6.91 -17.10 -1.87
C GLU A 160 6.16 -15.91 -1.27
N SER A 161 5.75 -14.95 -2.09
CA SER A 161 5.21 -13.68 -1.65
C SER A 161 4.11 -13.13 -2.57
N VAL A 162 3.38 -12.17 -2.04
CA VAL A 162 2.50 -11.29 -2.81
C VAL A 162 3.14 -9.93 -2.85
N VAL A 163 3.38 -9.40 -4.06
CA VAL A 163 3.94 -8.07 -4.27
C VAL A 163 2.89 -7.14 -4.87
N GLN A 164 2.63 -6.03 -4.20
CA GLN A 164 1.73 -4.99 -4.65
C GLN A 164 2.52 -3.72 -4.97
N ILE A 165 2.33 -3.23 -6.19
CA ILE A 165 2.80 -1.92 -6.62
C ILE A 165 1.62 -0.96 -6.58
N ILE A 166 1.69 0.02 -5.67
CA ILE A 166 0.70 1.07 -5.50
C ILE A 166 1.28 2.37 -6.05
N GLN A 167 0.66 2.89 -7.10
CA GLN A 167 0.99 4.21 -7.62
C GLN A 167 -0.12 5.18 -7.22
N THR A 168 0.21 6.14 -6.35
CA THR A 168 -0.73 7.16 -5.84
C THR A 168 -0.70 8.44 -6.67
N SER A 169 0.43 8.72 -7.32
CA SER A 169 0.66 9.90 -8.16
C SER A 169 1.65 9.57 -9.28
N LEU A 170 1.84 10.47 -10.24
CA LEU A 170 2.84 10.33 -11.31
C LEU A 170 4.27 10.17 -10.76
N LEU A 171 4.53 10.73 -9.58
CA LEU A 171 5.86 10.78 -8.97
C LEU A 171 5.97 9.96 -7.68
N SER A 172 4.90 9.26 -7.27
CA SER A 172 4.89 8.49 -6.02
C SER A 172 4.45 7.07 -6.29
N LYS A 173 5.37 6.13 -6.05
CA LYS A 173 5.19 4.69 -6.15
C LYS A 173 5.59 4.08 -4.80
N LYS A 174 4.76 3.17 -4.29
CA LYS A 174 5.00 2.36 -3.11
C LYS A 174 4.97 0.90 -3.51
N GLU A 175 5.96 0.14 -3.10
CA GLU A 175 6.00 -1.32 -3.25
C GLU A 175 5.82 -1.96 -1.88
N GLN A 176 4.99 -2.99 -1.81
CA GLN A 176 4.73 -3.75 -0.60
C GLN A 176 4.82 -5.22 -0.95
N SER A 177 5.62 -5.99 -0.20
CA SER A 177 5.73 -7.43 -0.34
C SER A 177 5.31 -8.11 0.97
N ILE A 178 4.56 -9.20 0.87
CA ILE A 178 4.04 -9.97 2.00
C ILE A 178 4.32 -11.44 1.71
N SER A 179 5.01 -12.13 2.62
CA SER A 179 5.23 -13.57 2.51
C SER A 179 3.90 -14.34 2.56
N LEU A 180 3.77 -15.38 1.72
CA LEU A 180 2.62 -16.29 1.76
C LEU A 180 2.46 -16.97 3.13
N SER A 181 3.54 -17.12 3.91
CA SER A 181 3.48 -17.62 5.29
C SER A 181 2.59 -16.77 6.19
N ASN A 182 2.61 -15.44 5.98
CA ASN A 182 1.98 -14.48 6.87
C ASN A 182 0.54 -14.16 6.45
N ILE A 183 0.09 -14.66 5.30
CA ILE A 183 -1.29 -14.49 4.84
C ILE A 183 -2.18 -15.48 5.57
N GLU A 184 -3.20 -14.98 6.25
CA GLU A 184 -4.20 -15.78 6.97
C GLU A 184 -5.36 -16.14 6.05
N ASP A 185 -5.98 -15.14 5.42
CA ASP A 185 -7.12 -15.30 4.53
C ASP A 185 -7.04 -14.34 3.34
N ALA A 186 -7.57 -14.79 2.20
CA ALA A 186 -7.86 -13.94 1.07
C ALA A 186 -9.34 -14.04 0.67
N SER A 187 -9.96 -12.87 0.52
CA SER A 187 -11.36 -12.72 0.14
C SER A 187 -11.51 -11.73 -1.01
N PHE A 188 -12.67 -11.77 -1.67
CA PHE A 188 -13.03 -10.80 -2.69
C PHE A 188 -14.36 -10.14 -2.39
N THR A 189 -14.55 -8.96 -2.94
CA THR A 189 -15.81 -8.21 -2.86
C THR A 189 -16.20 -7.68 -4.22
N LYS A 190 -17.50 -7.77 -4.55
CA LYS A 190 -18.13 -7.12 -5.70
C LYS A 190 -19.32 -6.32 -5.18
N HIS A 191 -19.48 -5.10 -5.67
CA HIS A 191 -20.51 -4.17 -5.23
C HIS A 191 -21.34 -3.68 -6.42
N GLY A 192 -22.66 -3.83 -6.30
CA GLY A 192 -23.61 -3.30 -7.28
C GLY A 192 -23.60 -4.04 -8.62
N VAL A 193 -24.58 -3.70 -9.46
CA VAL A 193 -24.88 -4.42 -10.71
C VAL A 193 -23.71 -4.39 -11.70
N LEU A 194 -23.01 -3.25 -11.82
CA LEU A 194 -21.91 -3.10 -12.79
C LEU A 194 -20.73 -4.05 -12.52
N GLN A 195 -20.36 -4.25 -11.25
CA GLN A 195 -19.28 -5.17 -10.87
C GLN A 195 -19.63 -6.64 -11.12
N HIS A 196 -20.92 -6.98 -11.04
CA HIS A 196 -21.40 -8.32 -11.39
C HIS A 196 -21.45 -8.53 -12.91
N ILE A 197 -21.90 -7.55 -13.69
CA ILE A 197 -21.98 -7.64 -15.16
C ILE A 197 -20.59 -7.69 -15.80
N PHE A 198 -19.69 -6.81 -15.38
CA PHE A 198 -18.34 -6.70 -15.97
C PHE A 198 -17.29 -7.56 -15.25
N ASP A 199 -17.72 -8.43 -14.33
CA ASP A 199 -16.87 -9.35 -13.55
C ASP A 199 -15.58 -8.71 -12.99
N TYR A 200 -15.72 -7.55 -12.33
CA TYR A 200 -14.61 -6.91 -11.64
C TYR A 200 -14.95 -6.63 -10.19
N GLY A 201 -13.93 -6.54 -9.34
CA GLY A 201 -14.13 -6.26 -7.92
C GLY A 201 -12.84 -5.91 -7.21
N SER A 202 -12.77 -6.20 -5.91
CA SER A 202 -11.59 -5.94 -5.09
C SER A 202 -11.16 -7.18 -4.34
N LEU A 203 -9.86 -7.43 -4.31
CA LEU A 203 -9.20 -8.42 -3.46
C LEU A 203 -8.89 -7.82 -2.10
N ARG A 204 -9.03 -8.63 -1.06
CA ARG A 204 -8.68 -8.31 0.33
C ARG A 204 -7.83 -9.43 0.90
N LEU A 205 -6.65 -9.09 1.42
CA LEU A 205 -5.77 -10.02 2.12
C LEU A 205 -5.69 -9.61 3.58
N SER A 206 -5.75 -10.59 4.46
CA SER A 206 -5.57 -10.42 5.90
C SER A 206 -4.31 -11.17 6.32
N THR A 207 -3.47 -10.52 7.12
CA THR A 207 -2.25 -11.14 7.66
C THR A 207 -2.45 -11.57 9.10
N GLU A 208 -1.72 -12.62 9.48
CA GLU A 208 -1.67 -13.11 10.84
C GLU A 208 -0.98 -12.09 11.78
N GLY A 209 -1.49 -11.98 13.01
CA GLY A 209 -0.86 -11.20 14.11
C GLY A 209 -1.05 -9.68 14.08
N ASP A 210 -0.89 -9.03 12.92
CA ASP A 210 -0.91 -7.56 12.79
C ASP A 210 -2.27 -6.98 12.37
N GLU A 211 -3.27 -7.83 12.06
CA GLU A 211 -4.57 -7.45 11.47
C GLU A 211 -4.49 -6.53 10.24
N THR A 212 -3.32 -6.40 9.61
CA THR A 212 -3.16 -5.51 8.46
C THR A 212 -3.91 -6.08 7.27
N THR A 213 -4.86 -5.27 6.79
CA THR A 213 -5.67 -5.62 5.63
C THR A 213 -5.10 -4.96 4.39
N TYR A 214 -4.64 -5.75 3.43
CA TYR A 214 -4.22 -5.27 2.13
C TYR A 214 -5.38 -5.35 1.15
N ARG A 215 -5.50 -4.34 0.28
CA ARG A 215 -6.59 -4.26 -0.68
C ARG A 215 -6.07 -3.93 -2.06
N PHE A 216 -6.56 -4.67 -3.05
CA PHE A 216 -6.31 -4.38 -4.45
C PHE A 216 -7.64 -4.27 -5.20
N SER A 217 -7.97 -3.05 -5.65
CA SER A 217 -9.25 -2.73 -6.29
C SER A 217 -9.16 -2.84 -7.82
N TYR A 218 -10.32 -3.03 -8.45
CA TYR A 218 -10.46 -3.18 -9.90
C TYR A 218 -9.77 -4.43 -10.45
N VAL A 219 -9.98 -5.57 -9.80
CA VAL A 219 -9.47 -6.87 -10.25
C VAL A 219 -10.48 -7.54 -11.15
N SER A 220 -10.04 -7.97 -12.33
CA SER A 220 -10.83 -8.81 -13.25
C SER A 220 -10.98 -10.23 -12.68
N ASN A 221 -12.18 -10.79 -12.77
CA ASN A 221 -12.51 -12.14 -12.29
C ASN A 221 -12.02 -12.40 -10.85
N PRO A 222 -12.38 -11.55 -9.86
CA PRO A 222 -11.75 -11.57 -8.55
C PRO A 222 -12.00 -12.89 -7.79
N ARG A 223 -13.07 -13.62 -8.11
CA ARG A 223 -13.34 -14.95 -7.57
C ARG A 223 -12.25 -15.96 -7.96
N GLN A 224 -11.86 -15.97 -9.24
CA GLN A 224 -10.80 -16.86 -9.73
C GLN A 224 -9.46 -16.49 -9.12
N GLN A 225 -9.16 -15.19 -9.02
CA GLN A 225 -7.90 -14.70 -8.45
C GLN A 225 -7.76 -15.07 -6.96
N VAL A 226 -8.83 -14.98 -6.17
CA VAL A 226 -8.82 -15.46 -4.78
C VAL A 226 -8.62 -16.96 -4.71
N ALA A 227 -9.27 -17.75 -5.57
CA ALA A 227 -9.08 -19.19 -5.58
C ALA A 227 -7.62 -19.58 -5.88
N THR A 228 -7.00 -18.96 -6.89
CA THR A 228 -5.57 -19.16 -7.19
C THR A 228 -4.70 -18.74 -6.02
N LEU A 229 -5.00 -17.62 -5.38
CA LEU A 229 -4.23 -17.14 -4.23
C LEU A 229 -4.34 -18.05 -3.01
N ASN A 230 -5.55 -18.49 -2.66
CA ASN A 230 -5.76 -19.41 -1.53
C ASN A 230 -5.07 -20.75 -1.79
N ASN A 231 -5.14 -21.27 -3.01
CA ASN A 231 -4.42 -22.49 -3.39
C ASN A 231 -2.90 -22.32 -3.26
N ALA A 232 -2.36 -21.16 -3.65
CA ALA A 232 -0.93 -20.86 -3.52
C ALA A 232 -0.50 -20.75 -2.05
N VAL A 233 -1.29 -20.07 -1.22
CA VAL A 233 -1.05 -19.95 0.23
C VAL A 233 -1.08 -21.34 0.89
N GLU A 234 -2.08 -22.16 0.59
CA GLU A 234 -2.21 -23.51 1.15
C GLU A 234 -1.06 -24.43 0.67
N ALA A 235 -0.72 -24.39 -0.62
CA ALA A 235 0.40 -25.16 -1.16
C ALA A 235 1.73 -24.75 -0.50
N PHE A 236 1.97 -23.45 -0.34
CA PHE A 236 3.17 -22.94 0.34
C PHE A 236 3.25 -23.41 1.80
N LYS A 237 2.15 -23.26 2.57
CA LYS A 237 2.11 -23.69 3.99
C LYS A 237 2.28 -25.20 4.15
N ASN A 238 1.80 -25.98 3.19
CA ASN A 238 1.90 -27.44 3.19
C ASN A 238 3.18 -27.97 2.51
N GLY A 239 4.07 -27.09 2.01
CA GLY A 239 5.28 -27.48 1.29
C GLY A 239 5.02 -28.24 -0.02
N ARG A 240 3.85 -28.03 -0.64
CA ARG A 240 3.49 -28.62 -1.93
C ARG A 240 3.94 -27.69 -3.07
N PRO A 241 4.24 -28.23 -4.27
CA PRO A 241 4.41 -27.40 -5.44
C PRO A 241 3.13 -26.58 -5.71
N ILE A 242 3.32 -25.34 -6.13
CA ILE A 242 2.22 -24.44 -6.51
C ILE A 242 2.00 -24.59 -8.01
N ASP A 243 0.80 -25.03 -8.39
CA ASP A 243 0.38 -25.26 -9.78
C ASP A 243 -0.26 -24.01 -10.41
#